data_AF-A0A661DQU8-F1
#
_entry.id   AF-A0A661DQU8-F1
#
_cell.length_a   1.000
_cell.length_b   1.000
_cell.length_c   1.000
_cell.angle_alpha   90.00
_cell.angle_beta   90.00
_cell.angle_gamma   90.00
#
_symmetry.space_group_name_H-M   'P 1'
#
loop_
_entity.id
_entity.type
_entity.pdbx_description
1 polymer ?
#
loop_
_entity_poly.entity_id
_entity_poly.type
_entity_poly.pdbx_seq_one_letter_code
_entity_poly.pdbx_strand_id
1 'polypeptide(L)' 'MDTREQPPELSTLKAELPEVLVKTGGLLRDWLLRSDTIVLSPGVDPRLSEIKDARDSGVEIIGDIELFARYAN' A
#
# COMPACT_ATOMS: atom_id res chain seq x y z
N MET A 1 0.39 -2.53 -3.33
CA MET A 1 -0.71 -3.48 -3.63
C MET A 1 -1.89 -2.67 -4.12
N ASP A 2 -2.72 -3.20 -5.02
CA ASP A 2 -3.89 -2.50 -5.54
C ASP A 2 -5.14 -3.40 -5.46
N THR A 3 -6.28 -2.82 -5.12
CA THR A 3 -7.56 -3.54 -5.04
C THR A 3 -8.15 -3.84 -6.42
N ARG A 4 -7.71 -3.11 -7.47
CA ARG A 4 -8.09 -3.34 -8.87
C ARG A 4 -7.30 -4.50 -9.45
N GLU A 5 -7.92 -5.28 -10.33
CA GLU A 5 -7.25 -6.34 -11.09
C GLU A 5 -6.20 -5.78 -12.07
N GLN A 6 -6.53 -4.67 -12.72
CA GLN A 6 -5.68 -3.99 -13.70
C GLN A 6 -5.54 -2.51 -13.32
N PRO A 7 -4.65 -2.17 -12.37
CA PRO A 7 -4.39 -0.79 -12.04
C PRO A 7 -3.68 -0.06 -13.20
N PRO A 8 -3.89 1.26 -13.31
CA PRO A 8 -3.15 2.07 -14.27
C PRO A 8 -1.65 1.99 -13.99
N GLU A 9 -0.83 2.18 -15.02
CA GLU A 9 0.65 2.16 -14.93
C GLU A 9 1.28 0.85 -14.44
N LEU A 10 0.54 -0.25 -14.31
CA LEU A 10 1.11 -1.54 -13.89
C LEU A 10 2.25 -2.01 -14.80
N SER A 11 2.08 -1.83 -16.12
CA SER A 11 3.10 -2.20 -17.11
C SER A 11 4.35 -1.35 -16.97
N THR A 12 4.17 -0.04 -16.77
CA THR A 12 5.25 0.93 -16.55
C THR A 12 6.04 0.56 -15.30
N LEU A 13 5.36 0.34 -14.18
CA LEU A 13 5.98 -0.06 -12.91
C LEU A 13 6.81 -1.35 -13.05
N LYS A 14 6.27 -2.37 -13.72
CA LYS A 14 6.98 -3.64 -13.95
C LYS A 14 8.21 -3.50 -14.85
N ALA A 15 8.18 -2.55 -15.78
CA ALA A 15 9.30 -2.30 -16.69
C ALA A 15 10.42 -1.49 -16.00
N GLU A 16 10.05 -0.46 -15.23
CA GLU A 16 11.00 0.44 -14.58
C GLU A 16 11.55 -0.10 -13.27
N LEU A 17 10.76 -0.87 -12.51
CA LEU A 17 11.10 -1.42 -11.19
C LEU A 17 10.73 -2.91 -11.11
N PRO A 18 11.38 -3.80 -11.89
CA PRO A 18 11.02 -5.21 -11.96
C PRO A 18 11.18 -5.98 -10.65
N GLU A 19 11.99 -5.48 -9.71
CA GLU A 19 12.21 -6.05 -8.39
C GLU A 19 11.05 -5.77 -7.41
N VAL A 20 10.21 -4.77 -7.70
CA VAL A 20 9.09 -4.40 -6.83
C VAL A 20 7.98 -5.44 -6.94
N LEU A 21 7.64 -6.07 -5.81
CA LEU A 21 6.56 -7.02 -5.74
C LEU A 21 5.20 -6.32 -5.82
N VAL A 22 4.39 -6.68 -6.83
CA VAL A 22 3.07 -6.10 -7.06
C VAL A 22 1.97 -7.16 -6.91
N LYS A 23 1.04 -6.93 -5.98
CA LYS A 23 -0.23 -7.67 -5.86
C LYS A 23 -1.38 -6.78 -6.32
N THR A 24 -2.21 -7.30 -7.22
CA THR A 24 -3.45 -6.70 -7.72
C THR A 24 -4.67 -7.53 -7.28
N GLY A 25 -5.88 -7.01 -7.47
CA GLY A 25 -7.13 -7.74 -7.17
C GLY A 25 -7.39 -7.93 -5.67
N GLY A 26 -6.87 -7.05 -4.82
CA GLY A 26 -7.18 -7.04 -3.39
C GLY A 26 -5.97 -6.89 -2.48
N LEU A 27 -6.25 -6.94 -1.18
CA LEU A 27 -5.26 -6.79 -0.11
C LEU A 27 -4.95 -8.14 0.52
N LEU A 28 -3.71 -8.56 0.38
CA LEU A 28 -3.13 -9.71 1.06
C LEU A 28 -2.72 -9.33 2.49
N ARG A 29 -3.52 -9.78 3.46
CA ARG A 29 -3.34 -9.54 4.89
C ARG A 29 -1.92 -9.83 5.39
N ASP A 30 -1.34 -10.96 4.98
CA ASP A 30 0.00 -11.36 5.44
C ASP A 30 1.10 -10.37 5.06
N TRP A 31 0.95 -9.66 3.93
CA TRP A 31 1.92 -8.63 3.53
C TRP A 31 1.74 -7.38 4.38
N LEU A 32 0.50 -6.98 4.64
CA LEU A 32 0.19 -5.82 5.49
C LEU A 32 0.71 -6.02 6.91
N LEU A 33 0.49 -7.19 7.50
CA LEU A 33 0.95 -7.53 8.86
C LEU A 33 2.48 -7.60 9.00
N ARG A 34 3.21 -7.82 7.90
CA ARG A 34 4.67 -7.90 7.87
C ARG A 34 5.34 -6.61 7.42
N SER A 35 4.56 -5.58 7.08
CA SER A 35 5.10 -4.30 6.63
C SER A 35 5.52 -3.46 7.82
N ASP A 36 6.63 -2.73 7.71
CA ASP A 36 7.03 -1.74 8.72
C ASP A 36 6.11 -0.50 8.66
N THR A 37 5.78 -0.08 7.44
CA THR A 37 4.92 1.08 7.17
C THR A 37 4.01 0.80 5.98
N ILE A 38 2.75 1.23 6.07
CA ILE A 38 1.77 1.22 4.97
C ILE A 38 1.48 2.66 4.56
N VAL A 39 1.71 2.97 3.28
CA VAL A 39 1.26 4.23 2.67
C VAL A 39 -0.12 3.98 2.06
N LEU A 40 -1.16 4.50 2.69
CA LEU A 40 -2.54 4.29 2.29
C LEU A 40 -2.99 5.41 1.35
N SER A 41 -3.30 5.04 0.10
CA SER A 41 -3.87 5.99 -0.86
C SER A 41 -5.21 6.55 -0.36
N PRO A 42 -5.51 7.85 -0.54
CA PRO A 42 -6.75 8.48 -0.07
C PRO A 42 -8.05 7.81 -0.56
N GLY A 43 -8.00 7.12 -1.70
CA GLY A 43 -9.14 6.41 -2.28
C GLY A 43 -9.41 5.01 -1.71
N VAL A 44 -8.59 4.52 -0.78
CA VAL A 44 -8.78 3.20 -0.14
C VAL A 44 -9.50 3.38 1.19
N ASP A 45 -10.57 2.62 1.43
CA ASP A 45 -11.32 2.70 2.68
C ASP A 45 -10.47 2.19 3.86
N PRO A 46 -10.13 3.03 4.86
CA PRO A 46 -9.32 2.62 6.01
C PRO A 46 -10.06 1.65 6.94
N ARG A 47 -11.36 1.42 6.73
CA ARG A 47 -12.20 0.50 7.52
C ARG A 47 -12.17 -0.93 7.01
N LEU A 48 -11.47 -1.21 5.91
CA LEU A 48 -11.25 -2.58 5.43
C LEU A 48 -10.62 -3.42 6.54
N SER A 49 -11.08 -4.67 6.69
CA SER A 49 -10.66 -5.58 7.76
C SER A 49 -9.14 -5.75 7.80
N GLU A 50 -8.51 -5.86 6.63
CA GLU A 50 -7.09 -6.10 6.47
C GLU A 50 -6.25 -4.89 6.90
N ILE A 51 -6.77 -3.67 6.67
CA ILE A 51 -6.13 -2.42 7.11
C ILE A 51 -6.30 -2.24 8.63
N LYS A 52 -7.49 -2.54 9.15
CA LYS A 52 -7.75 -2.52 10.59
C LYS A 52 -6.82 -3.49 11.31
N ASP A 53 -6.68 -4.72 10.82
CA ASP A 53 -5.81 -5.74 11.42
C ASP A 53 -4.34 -5.31 11.44
N ALA A 54 -3.85 -4.65 10.38
CA ALA A 54 -2.50 -4.11 10.34
C ALA A 54 -2.29 -3.01 11.40
N ARG A 55 -3.23 -2.07 11.49
CA ARG A 55 -3.21 -1.03 12.53
C ARG A 55 -3.24 -1.63 13.93
N ASP A 56 -4.12 -2.60 14.17
CA ASP A 56 -4.28 -3.26 15.47
C ASP A 56 -3.03 -4.09 15.83
N SER A 57 -2.24 -4.51 14.83
CA SER A 57 -0.94 -5.18 14.99
C SER A 57 0.23 -4.22 15.16
N GLY A 58 -0.02 -2.90 15.19
CA GLY A 58 1.00 -1.88 15.43
C GLY A 58 1.75 -1.41 14.19
N VAL A 59 1.32 -1.79 12.98
CA VAL A 59 1.92 -1.31 11.72
C VAL A 59 1.62 0.18 11.56
N GLU A 60 2.64 0.98 11.23
CA GLU A 60 2.45 2.41 10.97
C GLU A 60 1.67 2.60 9.67
N ILE A 61 0.59 3.38 9.69
CA ILE A 61 -0.19 3.71 8.50
C ILE A 61 -0.18 5.22 8.30
N ILE A 62 0.32 5.66 7.15
CA ILE A 62 0.42 7.07 6.77
C ILE A 62 -0.23 7.32 5.41
N GLY A 63 -0.55 8.59 5.14
CA GLY A 63 -0.97 9.03 3.81
C GLY A 63 0.21 9.44 2.92
N ASP A 64 -0.06 9.65 1.65
CA ASP A 64 0.88 10.20 0.67
C ASP A 64 1.38 11.61 1.03
N ILE A 65 0.51 12.48 1.55
CA ILE A 65 0.89 13.83 2.00
C ILE A 65 1.87 13.77 3.18
N GLU A 66 1.63 12.88 4.14
CA GLU A 66 2.52 12.68 5.29
C GLU A 66 3.87 12.09 4.83
N LEU A 67 3.85 11.11 3.93
CA LEU A 67 5.07 10.60 3.32
C LEU A 67 5.87 11.72 2.65
N PHE A 68 5.22 12.54 1.83
CA PHE A 68 5.90 13.65 1.16
C PHE A 68 6.49 14.65 2.15
N ALA A 69 5.73 15.06 3.17
CA ALA A 69 6.18 16.00 4.20
C ALA A 69 7.44 15.52 4.96
N ARG A 70 7.62 14.21 5.14
CA ARG A 70 8.80 13.62 5.79
C ARG A 70 10.07 13.69 4.93
N TYR A 71 9.95 13.67 3.61
CA TYR A 71 11.09 13.48 2.69
C TYR A 71 11.35 14.64 1.72
N ALA A 72 10.49 15.63 1.63
CA ALA A 72 10.60 16.74 0.67
C ALA A 72 11.50 17.92 1.11
N ASN A 73 12.34 17.74 2.13
CA ASN A 73 13.22 18.79 2.67
C ASN A 73 14.62 18.77 2.06
#